data_AF-A0A7X5L1V5-F1
#
_entry.id   AF-A0A7X5L1V5-F1
#
_cell.length_a   1.000
_cell.length_b   1.000
_cell.length_c   1.000
_cell.angle_alpha   90.00
_cell.angle_beta   90.00
_cell.angle_gamma   90.00
#
_symmetry.space_group_name_H-M   'P 1'
#
loop_
_entity.id
_entity.type
_entity.pdbx_description
1 polymer ?
#
loop_
_entity_poly.entity_id
_entity_poly.type
_entity_poly.pdbx_seq_one_letter_code
_entity_poly.pdbx_strand_id
1 'polypeptide(L)'
;MSEITCNIIRDLLPSYMDKIASDDSVRLIEAHLAACQECQDFKDRLEKPDFHVAHETDNLDYLKKIRRLADFKSAVCFLLLLITGVFFLEYTSDLHQAKLFFLFAGMMLLCNYLLFFQHDKTETTAKKRTLFVNAVSIVLVLYTVIIMQVSTYNWLTDRDTLFHMDYDKLGPFLHYQIILVMVVELTLWVRELIVHIKTSHFSIVTSSFGIIGFYMSLYYIGMLKSVETLDSFHMISNNALLLFAEGVGILLIFLLFEKVKCKKA
;
A
#
# COMPACT_ATOMS: atom_id res chain seq x y z
N MET A 1 58.50 2.13 31.73
CA MET A 1 57.66 3.16 31.07
C MET A 1 56.68 2.40 30.21
N SER A 2 55.36 2.55 30.42
CA SER A 2 54.36 1.70 29.77
C SER A 2 54.44 1.87 28.25
N GLU A 3 54.92 0.85 27.55
CA GLU A 3 54.89 0.84 26.09
C GLU A 3 53.43 0.76 25.65
N ILE A 4 52.91 1.88 25.17
CA ILE A 4 51.60 1.93 24.53
C ILE A 4 51.71 1.11 23.25
N THR A 5 50.81 0.16 23.09
CA THR A 5 50.83 -0.75 21.94
C THR A 5 50.36 -0.03 20.68
N CYS A 6 50.87 -0.47 19.53
CA CYS A 6 50.46 0.08 18.23
C CYS A 6 48.94 0.03 18.01
N ASN A 7 48.23 -0.93 18.61
CA ASN A 7 46.77 -1.03 18.53
C ASN A 7 46.09 0.18 19.17
N ILE A 8 46.52 0.59 20.36
CA ILE A 8 45.96 1.76 21.06
C ILE A 8 46.21 3.03 20.24
N ILE A 9 47.39 3.15 19.62
CA ILE A 9 47.73 4.30 18.77
C ILE A 9 46.87 4.34 17.51
N ARG A 10 46.63 3.18 16.87
CA ARG A 10 45.76 3.08 15.69
C ARG A 10 44.31 3.44 16.01
N ASP A 11 43.81 3.05 17.19
CA ASP A 11 42.45 3.39 17.65
C ASP A 11 42.29 4.89 17.94
N LEU A 12 43.35 5.54 18.43
CA LEU A 12 43.33 6.98 18.76
C LEU A 12 43.70 7.88 17.57
N LEU A 13 44.25 7.33 16.49
CA LEU A 13 44.74 8.09 15.35
C LEU A 13 43.66 8.90 14.62
N PRO A 14 42.43 8.38 14.39
CA PRO A 14 41.35 9.17 13.80
C PRO A 14 41.01 10.40 14.64
N SER A 15 40.91 10.24 15.97
CA SER A 15 40.63 11.36 16.89
C SER A 15 41.76 12.40 16.96
N TYR A 16 43.02 11.96 16.74
CA TYR A 16 44.17 12.86 16.58
C TYR A 16 44.10 13.64 15.27
N MET A 17 43.74 13.00 14.15
CA MET A 17 43.57 13.65 12.84
C MET A 17 42.42 14.66 12.84
N ASP A 18 41.33 14.35 13.55
CA ASP A 18 40.17 15.22 13.73
C ASP A 18 40.40 16.35 14.76
N LYS A 19 41.59 16.42 15.38
CA LYS A 19 41.98 17.41 16.41
C LYS A 19 41.04 17.46 17.63
N ILE A 20 40.43 16.33 17.97
CA ILE A 20 39.52 16.19 19.14
C ILE A 20 40.15 15.39 20.29
N ALA A 21 41.37 14.88 20.11
CA ALA A 21 42.12 14.20 21.16
C ALA A 21 42.60 15.19 22.25
N SER A 22 42.66 14.72 23.50
CA SER A 22 43.20 15.51 24.61
C SER A 22 44.71 15.76 24.46
N ASP A 23 45.23 16.84 25.05
CA ASP A 23 46.65 17.20 24.97
C ASP A 23 47.59 16.09 25.47
N ASP A 24 47.18 15.34 26.51
CA ASP A 24 47.92 14.19 27.02
C ASP A 24 47.97 13.04 25.99
N SER A 25 46.85 12.78 25.31
CA SER A 25 46.78 11.78 24.24
C SER A 25 47.62 12.19 23.03
N VAL A 26 47.61 13.47 22.65
CA VAL A 26 48.39 14.02 21.54
C VAL A 26 49.88 13.79 21.74
N ARG A 27 50.42 14.14 22.92
CA ARG A 27 51.84 13.95 23.24
C ARG A 27 52.27 12.49 23.20
N LEU A 28 51.41 11.59 23.67
CA LEU A 28 51.65 10.14 23.64
C LEU A 28 51.67 9.59 22.22
N ILE A 29 50.75 10.05 21.36
CA ILE A 29 50.67 9.65 19.96
C ILE A 29 51.90 10.15 19.18
N GLU A 30 52.30 11.42 19.37
CA GLU A 30 53.48 12.00 18.71
C GLU A 30 54.78 11.28 19.11
N ALA A 31 54.94 10.96 20.39
CA ALA A 31 56.10 10.21 20.88
C ALA A 31 56.18 8.79 20.27
N HIS A 32 55.04 8.12 20.09
CA HIS A 32 55.00 6.79 19.47
C HIS A 32 55.20 6.85 17.95
N LEU A 33 54.61 7.84 17.27
CA LEU A 33 54.79 8.04 15.82
C LEU A 33 56.25 8.36 15.47
N ALA A 34 56.99 9.04 16.34
CA ALA A 34 58.41 9.30 16.15
C ALA A 34 59.29 8.03 16.28
N ALA A 35 58.81 7.00 16.99
CA ALA A 35 59.56 5.77 17.25
C ALA A 35 59.09 4.56 16.43
N CYS A 36 57.90 4.62 15.82
CA CYS A 36 57.27 3.49 15.13
C CYS A 36 56.90 3.83 13.67
N GLN A 37 57.69 3.34 12.72
CA GLN A 37 57.45 3.53 11.29
C GLN A 37 56.11 2.92 10.82
N GLU A 38 55.68 1.79 11.38
CA GLU A 38 54.41 1.17 10.98
C GLU A 38 53.18 2.04 11.29
N CYS A 39 53.21 2.76 12.41
CA CYS A 39 52.15 3.68 12.81
C CYS A 39 52.20 4.98 12.00
N GLN A 40 53.39 5.43 11.61
CA GLN A 40 53.55 6.55 10.68
C GLN A 40 53.00 6.21 9.29
N ASP A 41 53.36 5.06 8.73
CA ASP A 41 52.83 4.61 7.44
C ASP A 41 51.31 4.41 7.48
N PHE A 42 50.76 4.02 8.63
CA PHE A 42 49.30 3.92 8.83
C PHE A 42 48.64 5.30 8.83
N LYS A 43 49.23 6.30 9.49
CA LYS A 43 48.77 7.70 9.43
C LYS A 43 48.73 8.22 8.00
N ASP A 44 49.81 8.01 7.25
CA ASP A 44 49.93 8.51 5.87
C ASP A 44 48.93 7.83 4.92
N ARG A 45 48.54 6.57 5.21
CA ARG A 45 47.46 5.89 4.49
C ARG A 45 46.08 6.47 4.79
N LEU A 46 45.82 6.90 6.03
CA LEU A 46 44.55 7.55 6.40
C LEU A 46 44.45 8.99 5.86
N GLU A 47 45.57 9.69 5.71
CA GLU A 47 45.61 11.08 5.22
C GLU A 47 45.38 11.17 3.70
N LYS A 48 45.40 10.04 2.98
CA LYS A 48 45.09 10.00 1.54
C LYS A 48 43.59 10.23 1.29
N PRO A 49 43.21 11.27 0.52
CA PRO A 49 41.83 11.74 0.37
C PRO A 49 40.88 10.78 -0.37
N ASP A 50 41.38 9.68 -0.94
CA ASP A 50 40.58 8.78 -1.79
C ASP A 50 39.60 7.88 -1.03
N PHE A 51 39.78 7.67 0.28
CA PHE A 51 38.98 6.66 1.00
C PHE A 51 37.68 7.20 1.61
N HIS A 52 37.57 8.51 1.85
CA HIS A 52 36.44 9.07 2.62
C HIS A 52 35.35 9.76 1.77
N VAL A 53 35.59 10.09 0.50
CA VAL A 53 34.64 10.90 -0.30
C VAL A 53 33.89 10.10 -1.38
N ALA A 54 34.45 8.98 -1.85
CA ALA A 54 33.83 8.15 -2.88
C ALA A 54 32.66 7.29 -2.33
N HIS A 55 32.75 6.83 -1.09
CA HIS A 55 31.76 5.88 -0.56
C HIS A 55 30.43 6.55 -0.15
N GLU A 56 30.41 7.83 0.24
CA GLU A 56 29.15 8.52 0.58
C GLU A 56 28.42 9.05 -0.65
N THR A 57 29.14 9.58 -1.64
CA THR A 57 28.55 10.19 -2.83
C THR A 57 27.91 9.15 -3.76
N ASP A 58 28.56 8.00 -3.96
CA ASP A 58 28.06 6.92 -4.83
C ASP A 58 26.87 6.18 -4.20
N ASN A 59 26.86 6.01 -2.87
CA ASN A 59 25.71 5.48 -2.13
C ASN A 59 24.51 6.45 -2.17
N LEU A 60 24.73 7.76 -2.06
CA LEU A 60 23.67 8.77 -2.17
C LEU A 60 23.06 8.83 -3.57
N ASP A 61 23.88 8.72 -4.62
CA ASP A 61 23.39 8.78 -5.99
C ASP A 61 22.70 7.48 -6.43
N TYR A 62 23.18 6.33 -5.94
CA TYR A 62 22.52 5.03 -6.07
C TYR A 62 21.16 5.00 -5.36
N LEU A 63 21.06 5.49 -4.12
CA LEU A 63 19.79 5.60 -3.40
C LEU A 63 18.80 6.56 -4.09
N LYS A 64 19.29 7.68 -4.65
CA LYS A 64 18.47 8.60 -5.47
C LYS A 64 17.98 7.94 -6.76
N LYS A 65 18.80 7.09 -7.38
CA LYS A 65 18.43 6.35 -8.60
C LYS A 65 17.38 5.28 -8.30
N ILE A 66 17.52 4.55 -7.19
CA ILE A 66 16.52 3.59 -6.71
C ILE A 66 15.20 4.30 -6.38
N ARG A 67 15.25 5.45 -5.69
CA ARG A 67 14.04 6.23 -5.38
C ARG A 67 13.33 6.70 -6.64
N ARG A 68 14.05 7.24 -7.63
CA ARG A 68 13.47 7.65 -8.93
C ARG A 68 12.85 6.48 -9.69
N LEU A 69 13.45 5.30 -9.65
CA LEU A 69 12.88 4.09 -10.25
C LEU A 69 11.65 3.59 -9.49
N ALA A 70 11.64 3.72 -8.16
CA ALA A 70 10.48 3.41 -7.33
C ALA A 70 9.31 4.39 -7.57
N ASP A 71 9.61 5.69 -7.70
CA ASP A 71 8.63 6.72 -8.04
C ASP A 71 8.08 6.53 -9.47
N PHE A 72 8.93 6.14 -10.42
CA PHE A 72 8.52 5.79 -11.78
C PHE A 72 7.65 4.53 -11.80
N LYS A 73 8.02 3.49 -11.04
CA LYS A 73 7.20 2.28 -10.90
C LYS A 73 5.84 2.58 -10.30
N SER A 74 5.78 3.44 -9.26
CA SER A 74 4.54 3.89 -8.65
C SER A 74 3.67 4.65 -9.67
N ALA A 75 4.27 5.54 -10.47
CA ALA A 75 3.57 6.24 -11.55
C ALA A 75 3.03 5.29 -12.63
N VAL A 76 3.78 4.26 -13.01
CA VAL A 76 3.33 3.24 -13.97
C VAL A 76 2.20 2.38 -13.39
N CYS A 77 2.30 1.93 -12.14
CA CYS A 77 1.22 1.22 -11.47
C CYS A 77 -0.04 2.08 -11.33
N PHE A 78 0.12 3.38 -11.10
CA PHE A 78 -0.99 4.33 -11.02
C PHE A 78 -1.68 4.49 -12.37
N LEU A 79 -0.89 4.66 -13.44
CA LEU A 79 -1.41 4.74 -14.80
C LEU A 79 -2.15 3.45 -15.19
N LEU A 80 -1.58 2.28 -14.87
CA LEU A 80 -2.24 0.99 -15.09
C LEU A 80 -3.57 0.88 -14.33
N LEU A 81 -3.61 1.34 -13.09
CA LEU A 81 -4.83 1.38 -12.28
C LEU A 81 -5.89 2.31 -12.91
N LEU A 82 -5.51 3.45 -13.48
CA LEU A 82 -6.48 4.29 -14.21
C LEU A 82 -6.95 3.62 -15.50
N ILE A 83 -6.04 3.05 -16.28
CA ILE A 83 -6.34 2.39 -17.56
C ILE A 83 -7.28 1.20 -17.35
N THR A 84 -6.95 0.29 -16.43
CA THR A 84 -7.79 -0.86 -16.12
C THR A 84 -9.17 -0.43 -15.60
N GLY A 85 -9.27 0.74 -14.95
CA GLY A 85 -10.53 1.27 -14.43
C GLY A 85 -11.41 1.82 -15.55
N VAL A 86 -10.82 2.51 -16.51
CA VAL A 86 -11.51 3.00 -17.71
C VAL A 86 -11.95 1.85 -18.61
N PHE A 87 -11.07 0.90 -18.89
CA PHE A 87 -11.42 -0.32 -19.65
C PHE A 87 -12.54 -1.10 -18.97
N PHE A 88 -12.57 -1.14 -17.64
CA PHE A 88 -13.66 -1.75 -16.90
C PHE A 88 -15.00 -1.02 -17.10
N LEU A 89 -15.01 0.32 -17.00
CA LEU A 89 -16.22 1.13 -17.23
C LEU A 89 -16.76 0.93 -18.65
N GLU A 90 -15.90 0.92 -19.66
CA GLU A 90 -16.28 0.69 -21.06
C GLU A 90 -16.71 -0.77 -21.30
N TYR A 91 -16.11 -1.73 -20.62
CA TYR A 91 -16.54 -3.13 -20.71
C TYR A 91 -17.88 -3.39 -20.01
N THR A 92 -18.19 -2.65 -18.93
CA THR A 92 -19.48 -2.79 -18.23
C THR A 92 -20.69 -2.37 -19.07
N SER A 93 -20.53 -1.54 -20.11
CA SER A 93 -21.64 -1.20 -21.01
C SER A 93 -22.04 -2.35 -21.92
N ASP A 94 -21.11 -3.27 -22.22
CA ASP A 94 -21.38 -4.40 -23.11
C ASP A 94 -21.85 -5.66 -22.37
N LEU A 95 -21.77 -5.73 -21.03
CA LEU A 95 -22.52 -6.66 -20.17
C LEU A 95 -22.63 -8.14 -20.64
N HIS A 96 -21.51 -8.79 -20.99
CA HIS A 96 -21.58 -10.17 -21.51
C HIS A 96 -21.15 -11.27 -20.52
N GLN A 97 -20.22 -11.06 -19.57
CA GLN A 97 -19.71 -12.16 -18.72
C GLN A 97 -19.23 -11.77 -17.31
N ALA A 98 -19.78 -12.45 -16.28
CA ALA A 98 -19.36 -12.28 -14.88
C ALA A 98 -17.87 -12.61 -14.66
N LYS A 99 -17.29 -13.57 -15.41
CA LYS A 99 -15.88 -14.00 -15.27
C LYS A 99 -14.87 -12.86 -15.41
N LEU A 100 -15.16 -11.88 -16.27
CA LEU A 100 -14.26 -10.76 -16.50
C LEU A 100 -14.27 -9.76 -15.33
N PHE A 101 -15.38 -9.65 -14.60
CA PHE A 101 -15.43 -8.84 -13.37
C PHE A 101 -14.44 -9.37 -12.33
N PHE A 102 -14.38 -10.69 -12.10
CA PHE A 102 -13.41 -11.31 -11.18
C PHE A 102 -11.96 -11.01 -11.60
N LEU A 103 -11.64 -11.21 -12.89
CA LEU A 103 -10.30 -10.95 -13.41
C LEU A 103 -9.87 -9.49 -13.24
N PHE A 104 -10.73 -8.54 -13.60
CA PHE A 104 -10.43 -7.11 -13.47
C PHE A 104 -10.33 -6.67 -12.00
N ALA A 105 -11.20 -7.18 -11.12
CA ALA A 105 -11.14 -6.89 -9.69
C ALA A 105 -9.83 -7.39 -9.05
N GLY A 106 -9.42 -8.63 -9.36
CA GLY A 106 -8.16 -9.20 -8.89
C GLY A 106 -6.93 -8.44 -9.40
N MET A 107 -6.93 -8.07 -10.69
CA MET A 107 -5.87 -7.23 -11.27
C MET A 107 -5.79 -5.86 -10.57
N MET A 108 -6.93 -5.22 -10.29
CA MET A 108 -6.94 -3.93 -9.61
C MET A 108 -6.40 -3.99 -8.20
N LEU A 109 -6.80 -5.00 -7.43
CA LEU A 109 -6.28 -5.20 -6.08
C LEU A 109 -4.77 -5.49 -6.11
N LEU A 110 -4.29 -6.23 -7.11
CA LEU A 110 -2.86 -6.45 -7.31
C LEU A 110 -2.12 -5.15 -7.68
N CYS A 111 -2.62 -4.38 -8.64
CA CYS A 111 -2.04 -3.08 -9.02
C CYS A 111 -2.02 -2.12 -7.83
N ASN A 112 -3.10 -2.08 -7.06
CA ASN A 112 -3.19 -1.34 -5.80
C ASN A 112 -2.08 -1.81 -4.85
N TYR A 113 -1.98 -3.08 -4.50
CA TYR A 113 -0.92 -3.58 -3.63
C TYR A 113 0.50 -3.23 -4.12
N LEU A 114 0.78 -3.41 -5.42
CA LEU A 114 2.08 -3.13 -6.02
C LEU A 114 2.44 -1.64 -6.00
N LEU A 115 1.44 -0.75 -6.09
CA LEU A 115 1.62 0.69 -5.99
C LEU A 115 2.17 1.10 -4.62
N PHE A 116 1.81 0.36 -3.57
CA PHE A 116 2.16 0.69 -2.18
C PHE A 116 3.24 -0.22 -1.56
N PHE A 117 3.62 -1.32 -2.22
CA PHE A 117 4.56 -2.34 -1.73
C PHE A 117 5.95 -1.81 -1.30
N GLN A 118 6.39 -0.65 -1.80
CA GLN A 118 7.75 -0.15 -1.63
C GLN A 118 7.98 0.87 -0.51
N HIS A 119 6.95 1.33 0.23
CA HIS A 119 7.13 2.36 1.25
C HIS A 119 7.16 1.78 2.68
N ASP A 120 8.37 1.54 3.20
CA ASP A 120 8.65 0.92 4.52
C ASP A 120 8.57 1.88 5.72
N LYS A 121 7.88 3.02 5.63
CA LYS A 121 7.79 3.92 6.79
C LYS A 121 6.65 3.52 7.71
N THR A 122 7.08 2.94 8.84
CA THR A 122 6.28 2.63 10.02
C THR A 122 5.52 3.86 10.49
N GLU A 123 4.19 3.81 10.38
CA GLU A 123 3.32 4.90 10.81
C GLU A 123 3.07 4.80 12.32
N THR A 124 3.35 5.88 13.07
CA THR A 124 3.17 5.91 14.54
C THR A 124 2.19 6.97 15.05
N THR A 125 1.45 7.72 14.20
CA THR A 125 0.78 8.93 14.73
C THR A 125 -0.70 9.17 14.37
N ALA A 126 -1.38 8.35 13.54
CA ALA A 126 -2.80 8.57 13.21
C ALA A 126 -3.75 7.38 13.47
N LYS A 127 -3.37 6.47 14.38
CA LYS A 127 -4.03 5.17 14.58
C LYS A 127 -5.56 5.20 14.74
N LYS A 128 -6.12 6.22 15.42
CA LYS A 128 -7.58 6.34 15.62
C LYS A 128 -8.34 6.81 14.37
N ARG A 129 -7.79 7.76 13.63
CA ARG A 129 -8.42 8.30 12.41
C ARG A 129 -8.41 7.26 11.29
N THR A 130 -7.28 6.58 11.11
CA THR A 130 -7.13 5.49 10.12
C THR A 130 -8.05 4.31 10.45
N LEU A 131 -8.18 3.95 11.74
CA LEU A 131 -9.12 2.92 12.19
C LEU A 131 -10.58 3.27 11.88
N PHE A 132 -10.99 4.51 12.14
CA PHE A 132 -12.35 4.97 11.85
C PHE A 132 -12.68 4.87 10.37
N VAL A 133 -11.77 5.34 9.51
CA VAL A 133 -11.95 5.26 8.05
C VAL A 133 -12.03 3.81 7.58
N ASN A 134 -11.14 2.94 8.06
CA ASN A 134 -11.19 1.51 7.74
C ASN A 134 -12.55 0.90 8.10
N ALA A 135 -13.06 1.20 9.29
CA ALA A 135 -14.36 0.72 9.74
C ALA A 135 -15.49 1.20 8.83
N VAL A 136 -15.49 2.48 8.45
CA VAL A 136 -16.49 3.05 7.53
C VAL A 136 -16.46 2.34 6.18
N SER A 137 -15.29 2.15 5.56
CA SER A 137 -15.18 1.45 4.27
C SER A 137 -15.68 0.01 4.36
N ILE A 138 -15.31 -0.72 5.41
CA ILE A 138 -15.77 -2.10 5.61
C ILE A 138 -17.30 -2.15 5.77
N VAL A 139 -17.87 -1.26 6.58
CA VAL A 139 -19.32 -1.21 6.82
C VAL A 139 -20.09 -0.89 5.54
N LEU A 140 -19.59 0.02 4.69
CA LEU A 140 -20.22 0.36 3.42
C LEU A 140 -20.26 -0.83 2.44
N VAL A 141 -19.14 -1.55 2.30
CA VAL A 141 -19.10 -2.76 1.45
C VAL A 141 -20.00 -3.86 2.01
N LEU A 142 -19.98 -4.06 3.34
CA LEU A 142 -20.87 -5.04 3.96
C LEU A 142 -22.34 -4.66 3.79
N TYR A 143 -22.67 -3.37 3.86
CA TYR A 143 -24.01 -2.87 3.62
C TYR A 143 -24.50 -3.21 2.20
N THR A 144 -23.69 -3.00 1.17
CA THR A 144 -24.08 -3.31 -0.22
C THR A 144 -24.23 -4.82 -0.46
N VAL A 145 -23.39 -5.65 0.16
CA VAL A 145 -23.53 -7.11 0.09
C VAL A 145 -24.80 -7.57 0.82
N ILE A 146 -25.02 -7.11 2.05
CA ILE A 146 -26.16 -7.53 2.87
C ILE A 146 -27.48 -7.11 2.20
N ILE A 147 -27.58 -5.86 1.77
CA ILE A 147 -28.83 -5.36 1.18
C ILE A 147 -29.19 -6.14 -0.09
N MET A 148 -28.19 -6.52 -0.88
CA MET A 148 -28.41 -7.35 -2.06
C MET A 148 -28.87 -8.76 -1.68
N GLN A 149 -28.17 -9.44 -0.77
CA GLN A 149 -28.53 -10.81 -0.39
C GLN A 149 -29.91 -10.88 0.26
N VAL A 150 -30.26 -9.92 1.12
CA VAL A 150 -31.59 -9.86 1.74
C VAL A 150 -32.65 -9.58 0.68
N SER A 151 -32.39 -8.69 -0.27
CA SER A 151 -33.33 -8.41 -1.37
C SER A 151 -33.58 -9.66 -2.22
N THR A 152 -32.52 -10.42 -2.56
CA THR A 152 -32.62 -11.73 -3.24
C THR A 152 -33.38 -12.76 -2.44
N TYR A 153 -33.07 -12.88 -1.15
CA TYR A 153 -33.75 -13.84 -0.28
C TYR A 153 -35.25 -13.54 -0.14
N ASN A 154 -35.62 -12.28 0.06
CA ASN A 154 -37.02 -11.87 0.21
C ASN A 154 -37.81 -12.10 -1.09
N TRP A 155 -37.20 -11.79 -2.25
CA TRP A 155 -37.83 -12.03 -3.54
C TRP A 155 -38.00 -13.52 -3.84
N LEU A 156 -37.02 -14.36 -3.51
CA LEU A 156 -37.10 -15.81 -3.70
C LEU A 156 -38.13 -16.50 -2.78
N THR A 157 -38.31 -15.97 -1.57
CA THR A 157 -39.18 -16.58 -0.55
C THR A 157 -40.60 -16.00 -0.57
N ASP A 158 -40.91 -15.13 -1.54
CA ASP A 158 -42.17 -14.38 -1.63
C ASP A 158 -42.57 -13.73 -0.31
N ARG A 159 -41.56 -13.17 0.38
CA ARG A 159 -41.71 -12.48 1.67
C ARG A 159 -41.96 -10.99 1.41
N ASP A 160 -42.42 -10.30 2.46
CA ASP A 160 -42.54 -8.84 2.42
C ASP A 160 -41.24 -8.21 1.92
N THR A 161 -41.42 -7.24 1.03
CA THR A 161 -40.35 -6.48 0.40
C THR A 161 -39.46 -5.84 1.46
N LEU A 162 -38.17 -5.73 1.16
CA LEU A 162 -37.26 -4.98 2.02
C LEU A 162 -37.82 -3.55 2.22
N PHE A 163 -37.93 -3.12 3.47
CA PHE A 163 -38.57 -1.85 3.87
C PHE A 163 -40.10 -1.74 3.64
N HIS A 164 -40.81 -2.85 3.37
CA HIS A 164 -42.25 -2.87 3.10
C HIS A 164 -42.67 -1.91 1.96
N MET A 165 -41.82 -1.79 0.94
CA MET A 165 -42.06 -0.95 -0.24
C MET A 165 -42.34 -1.83 -1.46
N ASP A 166 -43.31 -1.46 -2.30
CA ASP A 166 -43.55 -2.16 -3.59
C ASP A 166 -42.27 -2.25 -4.42
N TYR A 167 -42.08 -3.36 -5.14
CA TYR A 167 -40.88 -3.60 -5.97
C TYR A 167 -40.61 -2.49 -6.99
N ASP A 168 -41.67 -1.86 -7.51
CA ASP A 168 -41.60 -0.72 -8.43
C ASP A 168 -40.87 0.49 -7.84
N LYS A 169 -40.96 0.69 -6.52
CA LYS A 169 -40.29 1.77 -5.78
C LYS A 169 -38.98 1.30 -5.16
N LEU A 170 -38.88 0.02 -4.79
CA LEU A 170 -37.70 -0.57 -4.18
C LEU A 170 -36.51 -0.59 -5.14
N GLY A 171 -36.72 -0.91 -6.43
CA GLY A 171 -35.65 -0.94 -7.44
C GLY A 171 -34.90 0.41 -7.57
N PRO A 172 -35.60 1.52 -7.90
CA PRO A 172 -35.00 2.85 -7.95
C PRO A 172 -34.35 3.28 -6.63
N PHE A 173 -34.98 2.94 -5.49
CA PHE A 173 -34.43 3.25 -4.17
C PHE A 173 -33.08 2.56 -3.93
N LEU A 174 -32.98 1.26 -4.20
CA LEU A 174 -31.73 0.50 -4.10
C LEU A 174 -30.67 1.04 -5.08
N HIS A 175 -31.07 1.40 -6.29
CA HIS A 175 -30.17 1.99 -7.28
C HIS A 175 -29.52 3.28 -6.76
N TYR A 176 -30.29 4.21 -6.21
CA TYR A 176 -29.74 5.45 -5.63
C TYR A 176 -28.85 5.19 -4.42
N GLN A 177 -29.19 4.22 -3.57
CA GLN A 177 -28.35 3.85 -2.44
C GLN A 177 -27.01 3.27 -2.88
N ILE A 178 -26.99 2.39 -3.88
CA ILE A 178 -25.74 1.80 -4.42
C ILE A 178 -24.88 2.89 -5.07
N ILE A 179 -25.47 3.82 -5.83
CA ILE A 179 -24.74 4.97 -6.38
C ILE A 179 -24.13 5.82 -5.26
N LEU A 180 -24.91 6.11 -4.20
CA LEU A 180 -24.41 6.89 -3.07
C LEU A 180 -23.21 6.21 -2.41
N VAL A 181 -23.30 4.90 -2.15
CA VAL A 181 -22.19 4.12 -1.58
C VAL A 181 -20.98 4.14 -2.50
N MET A 182 -21.17 3.91 -3.81
CA MET A 182 -20.12 3.94 -4.81
C MET A 182 -19.38 5.28 -4.82
N VAL A 183 -20.10 6.40 -4.78
CA VAL A 183 -19.51 7.75 -4.73
C VAL A 183 -18.73 7.94 -3.43
N VAL A 184 -19.27 7.51 -2.29
CA VAL A 184 -18.58 7.62 -1.01
C VAL A 184 -17.30 6.79 -1.01
N GLU A 185 -17.33 5.53 -1.46
CA GLU A 185 -16.16 4.66 -1.53
C GLU A 185 -15.10 5.19 -2.49
N LEU A 186 -15.51 5.72 -3.65
CA LEU A 186 -14.61 6.38 -4.59
C LEU A 186 -13.95 7.60 -3.94
N THR A 187 -14.70 8.44 -3.22
CA THR A 187 -14.11 9.61 -2.53
C THR A 187 -13.15 9.20 -1.41
N LEU A 188 -13.46 8.14 -0.65
CA LEU A 188 -12.56 7.61 0.37
C LEU A 188 -11.27 7.07 -0.26
N TRP A 189 -11.38 6.35 -1.36
CA TRP A 189 -10.24 5.81 -2.11
C TRP A 189 -9.36 6.92 -2.70
N VAL A 190 -9.96 7.90 -3.39
CA VAL A 190 -9.23 9.08 -3.93
C VAL A 190 -8.56 9.87 -2.81
N ARG A 191 -9.22 10.04 -1.66
CA ARG A 191 -8.61 10.72 -0.51
C ARG A 191 -7.39 9.95 -0.01
N GLU A 192 -7.47 8.63 0.10
CA GLU A 192 -6.35 7.79 0.53
C GLU A 192 -5.17 7.89 -0.45
N LEU A 193 -5.45 7.89 -1.75
CA LEU A 193 -4.46 8.12 -2.80
C LEU A 193 -3.78 9.49 -2.66
N ILE A 194 -4.53 10.57 -2.42
CA ILE A 194 -3.97 11.92 -2.22
C ILE A 194 -3.11 11.98 -0.95
N VAL A 195 -3.57 11.36 0.15
CA VAL A 195 -2.82 11.28 1.40
C VAL A 195 -1.51 10.55 1.18
N HIS A 196 -1.51 9.47 0.41
CA HIS A 196 -0.29 8.75 0.05
C HIS A 196 0.69 9.62 -0.74
N ILE A 197 0.23 10.30 -1.80
CA ILE A 197 1.07 11.20 -2.60
C ILE A 197 1.72 12.29 -1.73
N LYS A 198 0.99 12.81 -0.74
CA LYS A 198 1.46 13.93 0.10
C LYS A 198 2.31 13.52 1.29
N THR A 199 1.99 12.40 1.93
CA THR A 199 2.52 12.05 3.26
C THR A 199 3.19 10.68 3.30
N SER A 200 3.20 9.95 2.18
CA SER A 200 3.67 8.56 2.07
C SER A 200 2.95 7.58 3.00
N HIS A 201 1.93 8.02 3.74
CA HIS A 201 1.09 7.16 4.56
C HIS A 201 0.10 6.39 3.67
N PHE A 202 -0.17 5.13 4.02
CA PHE A 202 -1.09 4.30 3.27
C PHE A 202 -1.76 3.24 4.14
N SER A 203 -3.09 3.20 4.12
CA SER A 203 -3.85 2.08 4.65
C SER A 203 -4.28 1.10 3.55
N ILE A 204 -3.62 -0.06 3.50
CA ILE A 204 -3.94 -1.15 2.56
C ILE A 204 -5.39 -1.61 2.67
N VAL A 205 -5.95 -1.59 3.88
CA VAL A 205 -7.32 -2.01 4.16
C VAL A 205 -8.31 -1.00 3.55
N THR A 206 -8.19 0.30 3.86
CA THR A 206 -9.06 1.35 3.29
C THR A 206 -9.04 1.32 1.77
N SER A 207 -7.84 1.27 1.18
CA SER A 207 -7.71 1.31 -0.28
C SER A 207 -8.32 0.08 -0.95
N SER A 208 -8.06 -1.11 -0.40
CA SER A 208 -8.60 -2.36 -0.96
C SER A 208 -10.12 -2.44 -0.82
N PHE A 209 -10.69 -2.07 0.33
CA PHE A 209 -12.15 -2.03 0.48
C PHE A 209 -12.80 -0.95 -0.41
N GLY A 210 -12.13 0.18 -0.65
CA GLY A 210 -12.60 1.17 -1.63
C GLY A 210 -12.70 0.61 -3.04
N ILE A 211 -11.71 -0.18 -3.49
CA ILE A 211 -11.73 -0.85 -4.79
C ILE A 211 -12.80 -1.94 -4.82
N ILE A 212 -12.85 -2.82 -3.81
CA ILE A 212 -13.85 -3.89 -3.72
C ILE A 212 -15.25 -3.30 -3.81
N GLY A 213 -15.55 -2.29 -3.01
CA GLY A 213 -16.86 -1.66 -2.98
C GLY A 213 -17.25 -0.96 -4.29
N PHE A 214 -16.31 -0.25 -4.91
CA PHE A 214 -16.53 0.37 -6.21
C PHE A 214 -16.87 -0.66 -7.29
N TYR A 215 -16.09 -1.75 -7.38
CA TYR A 215 -16.32 -2.84 -8.34
C TYR A 215 -17.63 -3.57 -8.08
N MET A 216 -17.96 -3.82 -6.81
CA MET A 216 -19.23 -4.43 -6.40
C MET A 216 -20.41 -3.55 -6.79
N SER A 217 -20.33 -2.26 -6.52
CA SER A 217 -21.39 -1.30 -6.87
C SER A 217 -21.61 -1.21 -8.38
N LEU A 218 -20.53 -1.19 -9.16
CA LEU A 218 -20.61 -1.23 -10.63
C LEU A 218 -21.19 -2.54 -11.15
N TYR A 219 -20.78 -3.68 -10.58
CA TYR A 219 -21.36 -4.97 -10.91
C TYR A 219 -22.87 -4.97 -10.67
N TYR A 220 -23.31 -4.47 -9.51
CA TYR A 220 -24.74 -4.38 -9.19
C TYR A 220 -25.51 -3.45 -10.12
N ILE A 221 -25.01 -2.24 -10.38
CA ILE A 221 -25.68 -1.29 -11.28
C ILE A 221 -25.75 -1.83 -12.71
N GLY A 222 -24.67 -2.46 -13.19
CA GLY A 222 -24.62 -3.07 -14.51
C GLY A 222 -25.62 -4.22 -14.64
N MET A 223 -25.60 -5.15 -13.69
CA MET A 223 -26.45 -6.33 -13.75
C MET A 223 -27.93 -6.04 -13.47
N LEU A 224 -28.28 -5.07 -12.62
CA LEU A 224 -29.68 -4.67 -12.38
C LEU A 224 -30.39 -4.23 -13.67
N LYS A 225 -29.66 -3.71 -14.66
CA LYS A 225 -30.23 -3.33 -15.97
C LYS A 225 -30.58 -4.51 -16.86
N SER A 226 -30.04 -5.70 -16.60
CA SER A 226 -30.25 -6.91 -17.41
C SER A 226 -31.09 -7.98 -16.72
N VAL A 227 -31.73 -7.66 -15.59
CA VAL A 227 -32.56 -8.62 -14.87
C VAL A 227 -33.90 -8.75 -15.57
N GLU A 228 -34.09 -9.85 -16.30
CA GLU A 228 -35.38 -10.21 -16.90
C GLU A 228 -36.05 -11.40 -16.18
N THR A 229 -35.26 -12.25 -15.49
CA THR A 229 -35.74 -13.47 -14.83
C THR A 229 -35.20 -13.65 -13.41
N LEU A 230 -35.97 -14.34 -12.56
CA LEU A 230 -35.62 -14.64 -11.16
C LEU A 230 -34.34 -15.49 -11.05
N ASP A 231 -34.16 -16.46 -11.95
CA ASP A 231 -32.94 -17.30 -11.98
C ASP A 231 -31.70 -16.46 -12.29
N SER A 232 -31.81 -15.51 -13.22
CA SER A 232 -30.74 -14.58 -13.52
C SER A 232 -30.42 -13.71 -12.30
N PHE A 233 -31.43 -13.26 -11.57
CA PHE A 233 -31.25 -12.48 -10.35
C PHE A 233 -30.50 -13.26 -9.24
N HIS A 234 -30.88 -14.52 -9.02
CA HIS A 234 -30.20 -15.38 -8.07
C HIS A 234 -28.73 -15.64 -8.48
N MET A 235 -28.48 -15.88 -9.76
CA MET A 235 -27.12 -16.04 -10.30
C MET A 235 -26.28 -14.77 -10.09
N ILE A 236 -26.86 -13.58 -10.33
CA ILE A 236 -26.21 -12.28 -10.08
C ILE A 236 -25.85 -12.12 -8.60
N SER A 237 -26.80 -12.42 -7.70
CA SER A 237 -26.58 -12.32 -6.26
C SER A 237 -25.43 -13.21 -5.78
N ASN A 238 -25.35 -14.45 -6.28
CA ASN A 238 -24.29 -15.38 -5.91
C ASN A 238 -22.93 -14.98 -6.49
N ASN A 239 -22.90 -14.52 -7.74
CA ASN A 239 -21.67 -14.01 -8.35
C ASN A 239 -21.13 -12.78 -7.61
N ALA A 240 -22.01 -11.89 -7.14
CA ALA A 240 -21.58 -10.76 -6.32
C ALA A 240 -20.98 -11.21 -4.98
N LEU A 241 -21.60 -12.19 -4.32
CA LEU A 241 -21.04 -12.75 -3.08
C LEU A 241 -19.66 -13.37 -3.32
N LEU A 242 -19.49 -14.07 -4.44
CA LEU A 242 -18.22 -14.64 -4.83
C LEU A 242 -17.18 -13.54 -5.12
N LEU A 243 -17.58 -12.43 -5.76
CA LEU A 243 -16.68 -11.31 -6.09
C LEU A 243 -16.19 -10.63 -4.81
N PHE A 244 -17.08 -10.43 -3.84
CA PHE A 244 -16.72 -9.95 -2.51
C PHE A 244 -15.76 -10.92 -1.81
N ALA A 245 -16.04 -12.22 -1.84
CA ALA A 245 -15.20 -13.25 -1.22
C ALA A 245 -13.80 -13.30 -1.85
N GLU A 246 -13.70 -13.20 -3.19
CA GLU A 246 -12.43 -13.12 -3.91
C GLU A 246 -11.64 -11.88 -3.49
N GLY A 247 -12.26 -10.70 -3.49
CA GLY A 247 -11.62 -9.45 -3.10
C GLY A 247 -11.08 -9.49 -1.66
N VAL A 248 -11.88 -10.01 -0.72
CA VAL A 248 -11.45 -10.21 0.68
C VAL A 248 -10.33 -11.25 0.76
N GLY A 249 -10.42 -12.36 0.02
CA GLY A 249 -9.38 -13.38 -0.03
C GLY A 249 -8.04 -12.84 -0.50
N ILE A 250 -8.03 -12.05 -1.57
CA ILE A 250 -6.83 -11.37 -2.10
C ILE A 250 -6.27 -10.39 -1.06
N LEU A 251 -7.12 -9.60 -0.40
CA LEU A 251 -6.69 -8.68 0.67
C LEU A 251 -6.04 -9.44 1.83
N LEU A 252 -6.61 -10.55 2.28
CA LEU A 252 -6.04 -11.36 3.35
C LEU A 252 -4.66 -11.91 2.95
N ILE A 253 -4.48 -12.34 1.70
CA ILE A 253 -3.18 -12.75 1.17
C ILE A 253 -2.17 -11.61 1.25
N PHE A 254 -2.54 -10.39 0.84
CA PHE A 254 -1.63 -9.23 0.94
C PHE A 254 -1.26 -8.88 2.39
N LEU A 255 -2.23 -8.92 3.32
CA LEU A 255 -1.95 -8.71 4.74
C LEU A 255 -1.01 -9.78 5.32
N LEU A 256 -1.12 -11.03 4.87
CA LEU A 256 -0.19 -12.09 5.25
C LEU A 256 1.22 -11.82 4.72
N PHE A 257 1.35 -11.37 3.46
CA PHE A 257 2.65 -10.99 2.89
C PHE A 257 3.31 -9.85 3.66
N GLU A 258 2.57 -8.80 4.03
CA GLU A 258 3.07 -7.70 4.86
C GLU A 258 3.54 -8.21 6.23
N LYS A 259 2.75 -9.06 6.89
CA LYS A 259 3.11 -9.64 8.19
C LYS A 259 4.40 -10.47 8.13
N VAL A 260 4.59 -11.24 7.06
CA VAL A 260 5.83 -12.02 6.84
C VAL A 260 7.02 -11.11 6.59
N LYS A 261 6.83 -10.00 5.83
CA LYS A 261 7.87 -9.01 5.58
C LYS A 261 8.34 -8.35 6.88
N CYS A 262 7.42 -7.89 7.73
CA CYS A 262 7.75 -7.28 9.03
C CYS A 262 8.43 -8.24 10.01
N LYS A 263 8.28 -9.57 9.86
CA LYS A 263 8.99 -10.55 10.70
C LYS A 263 10.43 -10.81 10.24
N LYS A 264 10.76 -10.46 8.99
CA LYS A 264 12.09 -10.65 8.38
C LYS A 264 12.96 -9.39 8.41
N ALA A 265 12.36 -8.21 8.55
CA ALA A 265 13.04 -6.93 8.77
C ALA A 265 13.38 -6.74 10.25
#